data_AF-A0A9W6ZXG2-F1
#
_entry.id   AF-A0A9W6ZXG2-F1
#
_cell.length_a   1.000
_cell.length_b   1.000
_cell.length_c   1.000
_cell.angle_alpha   90.00
_cell.angle_beta   90.00
_cell.angle_gamma   90.00
#
_symmetry.space_group_name_H-M   'P 1'
#
loop_
_entity.id
_entity.type
_entity.pdbx_description
1 polymer ?
#
loop_
_entity_poly.entity_id
_entity_poly.type
_entity_poly.pdbx_seq_one_letter_code
_entity_poly.pdbx_strand_id
1 'polypeptide(L)'
;MQQDGEWNNVENKKLTDAFKTHSDVNVRFLNFKGNGRPFGNSLTVLVLRDKENNPVYHLGVIKIVAPPVSPFGPGDTAPVSKKKKR
;
A
#
# COMPACT_ATOMS: atom_id res chain seq x y z
N MET A 1 10.57 15.02 -9.43
CA MET A 1 10.32 13.58 -9.67
C MET A 1 10.94 12.78 -8.52
N GLN A 2 10.26 12.70 -7.36
CA GLN A 2 10.67 11.92 -6.17
C GLN A 2 9.62 12.18 -5.07
N GLN A 3 8.43 11.58 -5.18
CA GLN A 3 7.47 11.55 -4.05
C GLN A 3 6.86 10.15 -3.88
N ASP A 4 6.82 9.36 -4.95
CA ASP A 4 6.28 7.99 -4.94
C ASP A 4 7.09 6.99 -4.08
N GLY A 5 8.39 7.23 -3.92
CA GLY A 5 9.29 6.37 -3.14
C GLY A 5 9.15 6.56 -1.63
N GLU A 6 9.00 7.79 -1.15
CA GLU A 6 8.91 8.07 0.29
C GLU A 6 7.62 7.55 0.90
N TRP A 7 6.49 7.69 0.19
CA TRP A 7 5.19 7.26 0.69
C TRP A 7 5.13 5.75 0.92
N ASN A 8 5.62 4.97 -0.04
CA ASN A 8 5.68 3.51 0.08
C ASN A 8 6.66 3.08 1.18
N ASN A 9 7.75 3.81 1.41
CA ASN A 9 8.69 3.50 2.48
C ASN A 9 8.09 3.68 3.88
N VAL A 10 7.30 4.75 4.08
CA VAL A 10 6.60 4.99 5.35
C VAL A 10 5.59 3.89 5.64
N GLU A 11 4.78 3.53 4.65
CA GLU A 11 3.75 2.49 4.77
C GLU A 11 4.37 1.09 4.96
N ASN A 12 5.48 0.79 4.27
CA ASN A 12 6.25 -0.44 4.48
C ASN A 12 6.83 -0.54 5.89
N LYS A 13 7.29 0.58 6.45
CA LYS A 13 7.79 0.62 7.84
C LYS A 13 6.67 0.34 8.83
N LYS A 14 5.51 0.99 8.67
CA LYS A 14 4.31 0.73 9.50
C LYS A 14 3.89 -0.74 9.45
N LEU A 15 3.89 -1.34 8.26
CA LEU A 15 3.56 -2.74 8.09
C LEU A 15 4.57 -3.63 8.83
N THR A 16 5.87 -3.38 8.66
CA THR A 16 6.93 -4.14 9.32
C THR A 16 6.85 -4.04 10.84
N ASP A 17 6.61 -2.84 11.36
CA ASP A 17 6.48 -2.62 12.80
C ASP A 17 5.23 -3.33 13.35
N ALA A 18 4.10 -3.29 12.63
CA ALA A 18 2.88 -3.99 13.01
C ALA A 18 3.03 -5.52 13.10
N PHE A 19 3.82 -6.13 12.20
CA PHE A 19 4.15 -7.56 12.27
C PHE A 19 5.04 -7.91 13.46
N LYS A 20 5.92 -7.00 13.90
CA LYS A 20 6.78 -7.20 15.08
C LYS A 20 6.00 -7.04 16.38
N THR A 21 5.06 -6.10 16.43
CA THR A 21 4.23 -5.82 17.61
C THR A 21 2.96 -6.67 17.68
N HIS A 22 2.64 -7.41 16.61
CA HIS A 22 1.39 -8.13 16.45
C HIS A 22 0.16 -7.22 16.63
N SER A 23 0.21 -6.03 16.01
CA SER A 23 -0.88 -5.06 16.04
C SER A 23 -1.60 -4.97 14.71
N ASP A 24 -2.87 -4.58 14.78
CA ASP A 24 -3.67 -4.32 13.59
C ASP A 24 -3.15 -3.09 12.85
N VAL A 25 -3.13 -3.14 11.51
CA VAL A 25 -2.67 -2.02 10.69
C VAL A 25 -3.47 -1.93 9.39
N ASN A 26 -3.75 -0.71 8.96
CA ASN A 26 -4.21 -0.42 7.62
C ASN A 26 -3.14 0.41 6.92
N VAL A 27 -2.64 -0.11 5.80
CA VAL A 27 -1.64 0.57 4.96
C VAL A 27 -2.19 0.77 3.57
N ARG A 28 -1.77 1.86 2.92
CA ARG A 28 -2.21 2.18 1.56
C ARG A 28 -1.00 2.33 0.66
N PHE A 29 -0.96 1.54 -0.40
CA PHE A 29 0.10 1.61 -1.40
C PHE A 29 -0.45 2.19 -2.70
N LEU A 30 0.36 3.02 -3.35
CA LEU A 30 0.08 3.47 -4.69
C LEU A 30 0.73 2.49 -5.68
N ASN A 31 -0.10 1.79 -6.44
CA ASN A 31 0.34 0.88 -7.49
C ASN A 31 -0.02 1.43 -8.87
N PHE A 32 0.69 0.97 -9.90
CA PHE A 32 0.48 1.40 -11.28
C PHE A 32 0.14 0.18 -12.15
N LYS A 33 -0.91 0.29 -12.97
CA LYS A 33 -1.22 -0.73 -13.97
C LYS A 33 -0.21 -0.67 -15.11
N GLY A 34 -0.11 -1.73 -15.91
CA GLY A 34 0.77 -1.76 -17.09
C GLY A 34 0.48 -0.65 -18.13
N ASN A 35 -0.70 -0.03 -18.06
CA ASN A 35 -1.10 1.14 -18.85
C ASN A 35 -0.80 2.49 -18.17
N GLY A 36 -0.06 2.49 -17.06
CA GLY A 36 0.32 3.69 -16.31
C GLY A 36 -0.77 4.29 -15.42
N ARG A 37 -1.99 3.73 -15.41
CA ARG A 37 -3.05 4.26 -14.53
C ARG A 37 -2.76 3.94 -13.06
N PRO A 38 -2.71 4.95 -12.16
CA PRO A 38 -2.53 4.71 -10.74
C PRO A 38 -3.79 4.07 -10.14
N PHE A 39 -3.60 3.10 -9.25
CA PHE A 39 -4.63 2.53 -8.40
C PHE A 39 -4.10 2.42 -6.98
N GLY A 40 -4.95 2.74 -6.01
CA GLY A 40 -4.59 2.50 -4.62
C GLY A 40 -4.92 1.04 -4.27
N ASN A 41 -4.00 0.34 -3.63
CA ASN A 41 -4.34 -0.83 -2.84
C ASN A 41 -4.38 -0.42 -1.36
N SER A 42 -5.47 -0.73 -0.67
CA SER A 42 -5.53 -0.67 0.79
C SER A 42 -5.41 -2.09 1.32
N LEU A 43 -4.35 -2.36 2.08
CA LEU A 43 -4.12 -3.62 2.77
C LEU A 43 -4.45 -3.42 4.25
N THR A 44 -5.40 -4.19 4.75
CA THR A 44 -5.70 -4.27 6.19
C THR A 44 -5.15 -5.58 6.71
N VAL A 45 -4.32 -5.52 7.75
CA VAL A 45 -3.83 -6.71 8.47
C VAL A 45 -4.42 -6.67 9.86
N LEU A 46 -5.11 -7.74 10.23
CA LEU A 46 -5.66 -7.96 11.57
C LEU A 46 -4.97 -9.15 12.22
N VAL A 47 -4.72 -9.10 13.53
CA VAL A 47 -4.14 -10.22 14.27
C VAL A 47 -5.24 -10.98 15.01
N LEU A 48 -5.44 -12.24 14.64
CA LEU A 48 -6.30 -13.15 15.38
C LEU A 48 -5.54 -13.70 16.58
N ARG A 49 -6.12 -13.52 17.76
CA ARG A 49 -5.56 -13.97 19.05
C ARG A 49 -6.39 -15.10 19.63
N ASP A 50 -5.75 -16.01 20.35
CA ASP A 50 -6.42 -17.06 21.10
C ASP A 50 -7.04 -16.53 22.41
N LYS A 51 -7.59 -17.44 23.23
CA LYS A 51 -8.17 -17.11 24.54
C LYS A 51 -7.14 -16.59 25.55
N GLU A 52 -5.86 -16.87 25.34
CA GLU A 52 -4.72 -16.45 26.17
C GLU A 52 -4.05 -15.19 25.61
N ASN A 53 -4.64 -14.57 24.59
CA ASN A 53 -4.17 -13.37 23.89
C ASN A 53 -2.88 -13.55 23.07
N ASN A 54 -2.48 -14.79 22.81
CA ASN A 54 -1.34 -15.10 21.95
C ASN A 54 -1.73 -14.90 20.48
N PRO A 55 -0.88 -14.26 19.67
CA PRO A 55 -1.13 -14.09 18.24
C PRO A 55 -1.03 -15.44 17.51
N VAL A 56 -2.10 -15.85 16.85
CA VAL A 56 -2.19 -17.14 16.13
C VAL A 56 -2.08 -16.93 14.62
N TYR A 57 -2.84 -15.98 14.08
CA TYR A 57 -2.91 -15.72 12.64
C TYR A 57 -2.92 -14.23 12.32
N HIS A 58 -2.39 -13.89 11.15
CA HIS A 58 -2.56 -12.56 10.56
C HIS A 58 -3.54 -12.67 9.39
N LEU A 59 -4.62 -11.91 9.44
CA LEU A 59 -5.67 -11.86 8.42
C LEU A 59 -5.44 -10.63 7.54
N GLY A 60 -5.09 -10.85 6.27
CA GLY A 60 -4.87 -9.80 5.29
C GLY A 60 -6.08 -9.62 4.37
N VAL A 61 -6.63 -8.40 4.31
CA VAL A 61 -7.68 -8.02 3.34
C VAL A 61 -7.14 -6.94 2.42
N ILE A 62 -7.12 -7.24 1.13
CA ILE A 62 -6.71 -6.29 0.09
C ILE A 62 -7.96 -5.74 -0.59
N LYS A 63 -8.15 -4.42 -0.49
CA LYS A 63 -9.19 -3.70 -1.21
C LYS A 63 -8.55 -2.82 -2.28
N ILE A 64 -9.00 -3.01 -3.52
CA ILE A 64 -8.73 -2.04 -4.57
C ILE A 64 -9.54 -0.80 -4.23
N VAL A 65 -8.84 0.31 -4.02
CA VAL A 65 -9.44 1.60 -3.72
C VAL A 65 -9.15 2.55 -4.88
N ALA A 66 -10.03 3.53 -5.06
CA ALA A 66 -9.71 4.67 -5.90
C ALA A 66 -8.33 5.21 -5.48
N PRO A 67 -7.51 5.72 -6.40
CA PRO A 67 -6.30 6.43 -5.99
C PRO A 67 -6.72 7.51 -4.97
N PRO A 68 -6.00 7.69 -3.84
CA PRO A 68 -6.16 8.92 -3.07
C PRO A 68 -6.02 10.06 -4.07
N VAL A 69 -6.92 11.05 -4.02
CA VAL A 69 -6.97 12.21 -4.94
C VAL A 69 -5.56 12.49 -5.42
N SER A 70 -5.31 12.20 -6.69
CA SER A 70 -3.98 12.35 -7.24
C SER A 70 -3.53 13.77 -6.89
N PRO A 71 -2.34 13.99 -6.29
CA PRO A 71 -1.85 15.35 -6.07
C PRO A 71 -1.74 16.11 -7.41
N PHE A 72 -1.79 15.38 -8.52
CA PHE A 72 -1.95 15.89 -9.86
C PHE A 72 -3.44 15.89 -10.25
N GLY A 73 -3.94 17.04 -10.72
CA GLY A 73 -5.36 17.27 -10.96
C GLY A 73 -5.98 16.33 -12.01
N PRO A 74 -7.27 16.46 -12.32
CA PRO A 74 -8.03 15.59 -13.24
C PRO A 74 -7.55 15.59 -14.72
N GLY A 75 -6.32 16.01 -15.02
CA GLY A 75 -5.68 15.94 -16.34
C GLY A 75 -4.26 15.36 -16.33
N ASP A 76 -3.68 15.06 -15.16
CA ASP A 76 -2.29 14.64 -15.06
C ASP A 76 -2.18 13.12 -14.96
N THR A 77 -2.04 12.48 -16.10
CA THR A 77 -1.66 11.05 -16.14
C THR A 77 -0.25 10.87 -15.58
N ALA A 78 -0.09 9.84 -14.74
CA ALA A 78 1.20 9.42 -14.16
C ALA A 78 2.33 9.38 -15.21
N PRO A 79 3.59 9.62 -14.83
CA PRO A 79 4.70 9.53 -15.77
C PRO A 79 4.74 8.13 -16.37
N VAL A 80 4.42 8.04 -17.67
CA VAL A 80 4.62 6.83 -18.48
C VAL A 80 6.09 6.46 -18.32
N SER A 81 6.36 5.37 -17.60
CA SER A 81 7.71 4.83 -17.53
C SER A 81 8.13 4.49 -18.96
N LYS A 82 9.03 5.32 -19.52
CA LYS A 82 9.63 5.06 -20.82
C LYS A 82 10.36 3.73 -20.70
N LYS A 83 9.75 2.64 -21.19
CA LYS A 83 10.45 1.37 -21.43
C LYS A 83 11.68 1.69 -22.28
N LYS A 84 12.85 1.68 -21.64
CA LYS A 84 14.15 1.73 -22.31
C LYS A 84 14.23 0.44 -23.12
N LYS A 85 13.98 0.53 -24.44
CA LYS A 85 14.22 -0.55 -25.40
C LYS A 85 15.67 -1.01 -25.19
N ARG A 86 15.84 -2.27 -24.82
CA ARG A 86 17.09 -3.00 -25.01
C ARG A 86 17.10 -3.54 -26.43
#